data_AF-A0AAD7YDI8-F1
#
_entry.id   AF-A0AAD7YDI8-F1
#
_cell.length_a   1.000
_cell.length_b   1.000
_cell.length_c   1.000
_cell.angle_alpha   90.00
_cell.angle_beta   90.00
_cell.angle_gamma   90.00
#
_symmetry.space_group_name_H-M   'P 1'
#
loop_
_entity.id
_entity.type
_entity.pdbx_description
1 polymer ?
#
loop_
_entity_poly.entity_id
_entity_poly.type
_entity_poly.pdbx_seq_one_letter_code
_entity_poly.pdbx_strand_id
1 'polypeptide(L)'
;MISKRLNRQDPRHFVDIQVQTLVTVSNNFKLDFYFYQFSTNRYQPSFVEMHFKFCDMMQFDTIFGSAMLTAAGGQKCPYPPAFYDLKNMTISYVPKNFPFTKGRIYCNGTLTEGGVIRDVFRGSVDLEVKTWHKTKRN
;
A
#
# COMPACT_ATOMS: atom_id res chain seq x y z
N MET A 1 5.70 7.21 7.83
CA MET A 1 5.13 7.40 6.47
C MET A 1 4.82 8.87 6.30
N ILE A 2 5.20 9.46 5.16
CA ILE A 2 4.93 10.85 4.82
C ILE A 2 4.20 10.87 3.48
N SER A 3 3.07 11.56 3.39
CA SER A 3 2.37 11.79 2.12
C SER A 3 2.61 13.23 1.68
N LYS A 4 3.07 13.41 0.44
CA LYS A 4 3.29 14.72 -0.19
C LYS A 4 2.50 14.84 -1.49
N ARG A 5 2.04 16.07 -1.78
CA ARG A 5 1.50 16.48 -3.08
C ARG A 5 2.48 17.45 -3.70
N LEU A 6 2.79 17.29 -4.98
CA LEU A 6 3.67 18.24 -5.70
C LEU A 6 2.96 19.56 -5.99
N ASN A 7 1.65 19.51 -6.28
CA ASN A 7 0.82 20.68 -6.54
C ASN A 7 -0.61 20.44 -6.01
N ARG A 8 -1.33 21.51 -5.64
CA ARG A 8 -2.74 21.44 -5.21
C ARG A 8 -3.67 20.91 -6.29
N GLN A 9 -3.26 21.06 -7.56
CA GLN A 9 -4.00 20.60 -8.73
C GLN A 9 -3.58 19.21 -9.23
N ASP A 10 -2.45 18.64 -8.74
CA ASP A 10 -2.08 17.27 -9.12
C ASP A 10 -2.91 16.28 -8.28
N PRO A 11 -3.71 15.41 -8.90
CA PRO A 11 -4.50 14.41 -8.18
C PRO A 11 -3.62 13.31 -7.55
N ARG A 12 -2.33 13.23 -7.91
CA ARG A 12 -1.44 12.18 -7.43
C ARG A 12 -0.85 12.51 -6.06
N HIS A 13 -0.87 11.51 -5.20
CA HIS A 13 -0.17 11.51 -3.93
C HIS A 13 1.11 10.72 -4.05
N PHE A 14 2.20 11.31 -3.58
CA PHE A 14 3.48 10.62 -3.41
C PHE A 14 3.61 10.22 -1.95
N VAL A 15 3.95 8.98 -1.71
CA VAL A 15 4.14 8.42 -0.38
C VAL A 15 5.60 8.04 -0.21
N ASP A 16 6.18 8.50 0.88
CA ASP A 16 7.51 8.12 1.33
C ASP A 16 7.37 7.24 2.59
N ILE A 17 8.01 6.07 2.57
CA ILE A 17 8.04 5.12 3.68
C ILE A 17 9.48 4.86 4.07
N GLN A 18 9.78 5.14 5.33
CA GLN A 18 11.03 4.76 5.96
C GLN A 18 10.74 3.60 6.90
N VAL A 19 11.43 2.48 6.69
CA VAL A 19 11.25 1.28 7.48
C VAL A 19 12.60 0.65 7.79
N GLN A 20 12.78 0.25 9.04
CA GLN A 20 13.93 -0.54 9.46
C GLN A 20 13.46 -1.96 9.70
N THR A 21 14.05 -2.93 9.02
CA THR A 21 13.77 -4.34 9.22
C THR A 21 14.90 -4.97 10.04
N LEU A 22 14.54 -5.73 11.07
CA LEU A 22 15.48 -6.48 11.92
C LEU A 22 15.69 -7.92 11.43
N VAL A 23 14.81 -8.39 10.56
CA VAL A 23 14.79 -9.75 10.00
C VAL A 23 14.71 -9.69 8.49
N THR A 24 15.14 -10.77 7.83
CA THR A 24 15.00 -10.91 6.39
C THR A 24 13.52 -11.01 6.03
N VAL A 25 13.05 -10.07 5.21
CA VAL A 25 11.68 -10.03 4.71
C VAL A 25 11.63 -10.77 3.37
N SER A 26 10.90 -11.88 3.38
CA SER A 26 10.65 -12.73 2.23
C SER A 26 9.15 -13.11 2.19
N ASN A 27 8.82 -14.28 1.68
CA ASN A 27 7.47 -14.86 1.79
C ASN A 27 7.14 -15.40 3.20
N ASN A 28 8.02 -15.17 4.18
CA ASN A 28 7.74 -15.29 5.61
C ASN A 28 6.90 -14.12 6.16
N PHE A 29 6.79 -13.01 5.43
CA PHE A 29 5.97 -11.86 5.81
C PHE A 29 4.69 -11.80 4.97
N LYS A 30 3.54 -11.71 5.64
CA LYS A 30 2.21 -11.62 5.01
C LYS A 30 1.56 -10.30 5.38
N LEU A 31 0.97 -9.64 4.39
CA LEU A 31 0.23 -8.41 4.52
C LEU A 31 -1.25 -8.65 4.20
N ASP A 32 -2.10 -8.25 5.14
CA ASP A 32 -3.55 -8.35 5.04
C ASP A 32 -4.15 -6.94 5.03
N PHE A 33 -4.81 -6.59 3.93
CA PHE A 33 -5.46 -5.30 3.72
C PHE A 33 -6.98 -5.46 3.79
N TYR A 34 -7.60 -4.75 4.73
CA TYR A 34 -9.06 -4.72 4.91
C TYR A 34 -9.58 -3.34 4.55
N PHE A 35 -10.46 -3.26 3.56
CA PHE A 35 -11.02 -1.99 3.13
C PHE A 35 -12.34 -1.71 3.84
N TYR A 36 -12.46 -0.49 4.35
CA TYR A 36 -13.67 0.02 4.98
C TYR A 36 -14.17 1.20 4.16
N GLN A 37 -15.44 1.15 3.77
CA GLN A 37 -16.11 2.26 3.11
C GLN A 37 -16.61 3.26 4.14
N PHE A 38 -16.46 4.55 3.86
CA PHE A 38 -17.08 5.60 4.66
C PHE A 38 -18.53 5.80 4.19
N SER A 39 -19.49 5.43 5.03
CA SER A 39 -20.92 5.58 4.78
C SER A 39 -21.62 6.12 6.02
N THR A 40 -22.54 7.08 5.86
CA THR A 40 -23.33 7.66 6.97
C THR A 40 -22.47 8.04 8.20
N ASN A 41 -21.34 8.73 7.96
CA ASN A 41 -20.41 9.18 9.00
C ASN A 41 -19.72 8.07 9.82
N ARG A 42 -19.70 6.83 9.32
CA ARG A 42 -19.01 5.69 9.95
C ARG A 42 -18.22 4.90 8.91
N TYR A 43 -17.11 4.30 9.34
CA TYR A 43 -16.38 3.34 8.54
C TYR A 43 -17.05 1.97 8.68
N GLN A 44 -17.60 1.46 7.58
CA GLN A 44 -18.22 0.13 7.51
C GLN A 44 -17.29 -0.82 6.75
N PRO A 45 -17.13 -2.08 7.20
CA PRO A 45 -16.37 -3.08 6.46
C PRO A 45 -16.91 -3.21 5.03
N SER A 46 -16.03 -3.19 4.04
CA SER A 46 -16.39 -3.51 2.66
C SER A 46 -16.09 -4.98 2.37
N PHE A 47 -16.58 -5.48 1.24
CA PHE A 47 -16.27 -6.83 0.75
C PHE A 47 -14.87 -6.95 0.13
N VAL A 48 -14.11 -5.86 0.06
CA VAL A 48 -12.77 -5.85 -0.55
C VAL A 48 -11.75 -6.14 0.54
N GLU A 49 -11.14 -7.31 0.45
CA GLU A 49 -10.01 -7.73 1.28
C GLU A 49 -8.90 -8.26 0.37
N MET A 50 -7.65 -7.98 0.71
CA MET A 50 -6.51 -8.44 -0.06
C MET A 50 -5.47 -9.05 0.88
N HIS A 51 -5.02 -10.24 0.54
CA HIS A 51 -4.06 -11.00 1.35
C HIS A 51 -2.88 -11.37 0.48
N PHE A 52 -1.71 -10.85 0.81
CA PHE A 52 -0.51 -11.09 0.02
C PHE A 52 0.64 -11.57 0.90
N LYS A 53 1.45 -12.48 0.35
CA LYS A 53 2.83 -12.63 0.82
C LYS A 53 3.65 -11.49 0.25
N PHE A 54 4.59 -10.96 1.04
CA PHE A 54 5.28 -9.72 0.70
C PHE A 54 6.01 -9.78 -0.65
N CYS A 55 6.74 -10.85 -0.95
CA CYS A 55 7.46 -10.93 -2.22
C CYS A 55 6.55 -11.10 -3.41
N ASP A 56 5.47 -11.87 -3.24
CA ASP A 56 4.47 -12.05 -4.28
C ASP A 56 3.77 -10.70 -4.57
N MET A 57 3.48 -9.90 -3.54
CA MET A 57 2.98 -8.53 -3.70
C MET A 57 3.97 -7.68 -4.49
N MET A 58 5.25 -7.65 -4.10
CA MET A 58 6.27 -6.82 -4.76
C MET A 58 6.45 -7.16 -6.24
N GLN A 59 6.20 -8.41 -6.65
CA GLN A 59 6.38 -8.86 -8.03
C GLN A 59 5.11 -8.75 -8.88
N PHE A 60 3.95 -9.10 -8.33
CA PHE A 60 2.73 -9.31 -9.10
C PHE A 60 1.67 -8.23 -8.88
N ASP A 61 1.73 -7.50 -7.77
CA ASP A 61 0.71 -6.49 -7.49
C ASP A 61 0.96 -5.20 -8.27
N THR A 62 -0.06 -4.77 -9.00
CA THR A 62 0.00 -3.58 -9.85
C THR A 62 -0.35 -2.30 -9.11
N ILE A 63 -1.06 -2.41 -7.97
CA ILE A 63 -1.55 -1.27 -7.19
C ILE A 63 -0.44 -0.70 -6.31
N PHE A 64 0.14 -1.54 -5.45
CA PHE A 64 1.15 -1.21 -4.47
C PHE A 64 2.52 -1.80 -4.83
N GLY A 65 2.56 -3.05 -5.32
CA GLY A 65 3.79 -3.79 -5.60
C GLY A 65 4.75 -3.08 -6.54
N SER A 66 4.27 -2.68 -7.72
CA SER A 66 5.09 -1.98 -8.73
C SER A 66 5.74 -0.68 -8.20
N ALA A 67 5.00 0.09 -7.41
CA ALA A 67 5.47 1.33 -6.81
C ALA A 67 6.53 1.07 -5.75
N MET A 68 6.30 0.08 -4.89
CA MET A 68 7.26 -0.31 -3.85
C MET A 68 8.54 -0.90 -4.44
N LEU A 69 8.45 -1.73 -5.48
CA LEU A 69 9.61 -2.30 -6.16
C LEU A 69 10.49 -1.22 -6.80
N THR A 70 9.85 -0.24 -7.44
CA THR A 70 10.55 0.90 -8.04
C THR A 70 11.23 1.74 -6.95
N ALA A 71 10.54 2.01 -5.85
CA ALA A 71 11.10 2.76 -4.72
C ALA A 71 12.22 2.01 -3.98
N ALA A 72 12.22 0.68 -4.01
CA ALA A 72 13.28 -0.17 -3.50
C ALA A 72 14.47 -0.31 -4.49
N GLY A 73 14.53 0.50 -5.55
CA GLY A 73 15.62 0.47 -6.53
C GLY A 73 15.63 -0.79 -7.40
N GLY A 74 14.48 -1.46 -7.56
CA GLY A 74 14.38 -2.70 -8.33
C GLY A 74 15.00 -3.92 -7.63
N GLN A 75 15.39 -3.79 -6.36
CA GLN A 75 15.85 -4.92 -5.56
C GLN A 75 14.75 -5.98 -5.51
N LYS A 76 15.11 -7.21 -5.86
CA LYS A 76 14.20 -8.36 -5.79
C LYS A 76 14.30 -9.00 -4.41
N CYS A 77 13.19 -9.60 -3.98
CA CYS A 77 13.17 -10.43 -2.78
C CYS A 77 14.23 -11.56 -2.81
N PRO A 78 14.74 -11.99 -1.65
CA PRO A 78 14.42 -11.51 -0.29
C PRO A 78 15.13 -10.21 0.09
N TYR A 79 14.52 -9.43 0.98
CA TYR A 79 15.07 -8.18 1.50
C TYR A 79 15.78 -8.43 2.84
N PRO A 80 17.12 -8.26 2.94
CA PRO A 80 17.86 -8.47 4.18
C PRO A 80 17.48 -7.44 5.27
N PRO A 81 17.87 -7.66 6.54
CA PRO A 81 17.74 -6.67 7.60
C PRO A 81 18.50 -5.39 7.23
N ALA A 82 17.78 -4.30 7.03
CA ALA A 82 18.38 -3.01 6.67
C ALA A 82 17.42 -1.84 6.96
N PHE A 83 17.94 -0.64 6.79
CA PHE A 83 17.12 0.57 6.70
C PHE A 83 16.73 0.79 5.23
N TYR A 84 15.44 0.80 4.94
CA TYR A 84 14.87 1.05 3.63
C TYR A 84 14.18 2.41 3.60
N ASP A 85 14.60 3.26 2.66
CA ASP A 85 14.01 4.58 2.41
C ASP A 85 13.30 4.57 1.05
N LEU A 86 12.03 4.16 1.07
CA LEU A 86 11.19 4.05 -0.10
C LEU A 86 10.57 5.41 -0.40
N LYS A 87 11.04 6.08 -1.45
CA LYS A 87 10.60 7.43 -1.83
C LYS A 87 9.78 7.45 -3.11
N ASN A 88 8.93 8.48 -3.22
CA ASN A 88 8.16 8.82 -4.41
C ASN A 88 7.24 7.70 -4.90
N MET A 89 6.70 6.88 -3.99
CA MET A 89 5.73 5.85 -4.37
C MET A 89 4.41 6.50 -4.74
N THR A 90 3.83 6.07 -5.85
CA THR A 90 2.51 6.53 -6.29
C THR A 90 1.66 5.33 -6.65
N ILE A 91 0.37 5.37 -6.32
CA ILE A 91 -0.57 4.34 -6.76
C ILE A 91 -0.79 4.54 -8.26
N SER A 92 -0.36 3.57 -9.05
CA SER A 92 -0.35 3.68 -10.51
C SER A 92 -1.72 3.41 -11.14
N TYR A 93 -2.54 2.59 -10.47
CA TYR A 93 -3.84 2.16 -11.00
C TYR A 93 -4.89 2.04 -9.91
N VAL A 94 -6.01 2.72 -10.10
CA VAL A 94 -7.26 2.52 -9.35
C VAL A 94 -8.35 2.18 -10.36
N PRO A 95 -9.06 1.04 -10.22
CA PRO A 95 -10.12 0.65 -11.15
C PRO A 95 -11.19 1.75 -11.25
N LYS A 96 -11.72 2.01 -12.46
CA LYS A 96 -12.78 3.02 -12.66
C LYS A 96 -14.04 2.73 -11.84
N ASN A 97 -14.33 1.46 -11.59
CA ASN A 97 -15.50 1.00 -10.83
C ASN A 97 -15.15 0.72 -9.36
N PHE A 98 -14.15 1.40 -8.81
CA PHE A 98 -13.79 1.23 -7.41
C PHE A 98 -14.99 1.61 -6.52
N PRO A 99 -15.43 0.72 -5.61
CA PRO A 99 -16.80 0.78 -5.06
C PRO A 99 -17.03 1.91 -4.05
N PHE A 100 -15.99 2.64 -3.63
CA PHE A 100 -16.11 3.73 -2.66
C PHE A 100 -15.19 4.91 -2.97
N THR A 101 -15.71 6.11 -2.75
CA THR A 101 -14.98 7.37 -2.92
C THR A 101 -14.17 7.77 -1.69
N LYS A 102 -14.60 7.35 -0.51
CA LYS A 102 -13.91 7.58 0.77
C LYS A 102 -13.88 6.29 1.57
N GLY A 103 -12.76 6.03 2.20
CA GLY A 103 -12.59 4.81 2.99
C GLY A 103 -11.35 4.83 3.85
N ARG A 104 -11.15 3.74 4.56
CA ARG A 104 -9.96 3.46 5.35
C ARG A 104 -9.48 2.06 5.02
N ILE A 105 -8.19 1.90 4.76
CA ILE A 105 -7.55 0.59 4.72
C ILE A 105 -6.94 0.32 6.08
N TYR A 106 -7.24 -0.84 6.66
CA TYR A 106 -6.43 -1.41 7.72
C TYR A 106 -5.44 -2.39 7.10
N CYS A 107 -4.18 -2.31 7.50
CA CYS A 107 -3.11 -3.16 7.02
C CYS A 107 -2.49 -3.87 8.22
N ASN A 108 -2.56 -5.20 8.23
CA ASN A 108 -1.95 -6.04 9.26
C ASN A 108 -0.81 -6.83 8.63
N GLY A 109 0.36 -6.78 9.25
CA GLY A 109 1.53 -7.55 8.85
C GLY A 109 1.83 -8.64 9.86
N THR A 110 1.90 -9.87 9.37
CA THR A 110 2.25 -11.05 10.16
C THR A 110 3.55 -11.66 9.65
N LEU A 111 4.41 -12.07 10.57
CA LEU A 111 5.69 -12.71 10.29
C LEU A 111 5.64 -14.16 10.77
N THR A 112 6.03 -15.09 9.91
CA THR A 112 6.15 -16.51 10.26
C THR A 112 7.63 -16.87 10.44
N GLU A 113 8.03 -17.23 11.64
CA GLU A 113 9.40 -17.62 11.97
C GLU A 113 9.38 -18.92 12.79
N GLY A 114 10.09 -19.95 12.31
CA GLY A 114 10.13 -21.25 12.98
C GLY A 114 8.77 -21.94 13.16
N GLY A 115 7.80 -21.66 12.26
CA GLY A 115 6.43 -22.18 12.35
C GLY A 115 5.50 -21.41 13.28
N VAL A 116 5.99 -20.37 13.96
CA VAL A 116 5.18 -19.48 14.80
C VAL A 116 4.82 -18.22 14.02
N ILE A 117 3.53 -17.87 14.02
CA ILE A 117 3.02 -16.64 13.39
C ILE A 117 2.97 -15.54 14.46
N ARG A 118 3.56 -14.38 14.15
CA ARG A 118 3.56 -13.21 15.03
C ARG A 118 3.02 -11.99 14.29
N ASP A 119 2.15 -11.24 14.94
CA ASP A 119 1.75 -9.92 14.47
C ASP A 119 2.91 -8.94 14.70
N VAL A 120 3.45 -8.37 13.63
CA VAL A 120 4.60 -7.45 13.71
C VAL A 120 4.27 -6.04 13.25
N PHE A 121 3.17 -5.86 12.51
CA PHE A 121 2.75 -4.57 11.99
C PHE A 121 1.22 -4.43 12.01
N ARG A 122 0.74 -3.27 12.44
CA ARG A 122 -0.65 -2.85 12.26
C ARG A 122 -0.64 -1.38 11.88
N GLY A 123 -1.34 -1.04 10.81
CA GLY A 123 -1.44 0.31 10.30
C GLY A 123 -2.82 0.59 9.73
N SER A 124 -3.15 1.87 9.60
CA SER A 124 -4.33 2.28 8.85
C SER A 124 -4.04 3.49 7.99
N VAL A 125 -4.71 3.57 6.85
CA VAL A 125 -4.57 4.66 5.88
C VAL A 125 -5.96 5.11 5.47
N ASP A 126 -6.23 6.40 5.67
CA ASP A 126 -7.44 7.04 5.15
C ASP A 126 -7.26 7.37 3.67
N LEU A 127 -8.30 7.10 2.88
CA LEU A 127 -8.28 7.22 1.43
C LEU A 127 -9.47 8.03 0.94
N GLU A 128 -9.18 8.88 -0.04
CA GLU A 128 -10.17 9.60 -0.81
C GLU A 128 -9.83 9.46 -2.30
N VAL A 129 -10.70 8.78 -3.04
CA VAL A 129 -10.59 8.58 -4.48
C VAL A 129 -11.34 9.72 -5.17
N LYS A 130 -10.63 10.48 -6.01
CA LYS A 130 -11.20 11.58 -6.80
C LYS A 130 -11.18 11.24 -8.28
N THR A 131 -12.32 11.40 -8.93
CA THR A 131 -12.41 11.33 -10.39
C THR A 131 -11.79 12.59 -10.98
N TRP A 132 -10.80 12.43 -11.85
CA TRP A 132 -10.20 13.55 -12.57
C TRP A 132 -10.56 13.49 -14.05
N HIS A 133 -11.24 14.53 -14.54
CA HIS A 133 -11.53 14.68 -15.96
C HIS A 133 -10.36 15.42 -16.62
N LYS A 134 -9.64 14.75 -17.53
CA LYS A 134 -8.72 15.45 -18.45
C LYS A 134 -9.54 16.36 -19.34
N THR A 135 -9.54 17.66 -19.08
CA THR A 135 -9.97 18.63 -20.10
C THR A 135 -8.98 18.53 -21.25
N LYS A 136 -9.40 17.98 -22.39
CA LYS A 136 -8.61 18.06 -23.63
C LYS A 136 -8.51 19.55 -23.97
N ARG A 137 -7.33 20.15 -23.80
CA ARG A 137 -7.01 21.40 -24.48
C ARG A 137 -6.77 21.02 -25.94
N ASN A 138 -7.70 21.45 -26.80
CA ASN A 138 -7.49 21.51 -28.24
C ASN A 138 -6.37 22.48 -28.57
#